data_AF-A0A1X0DY34-F1
#
_entry.id   AF-A0A1X0DY34-F1
#
_cell.length_a   1.000
_cell.length_b   1.000
_cell.length_c   1.000
_cell.angle_alpha   90.00
_cell.angle_beta   90.00
_cell.angle_gamma   90.00
#
_symmetry.space_group_name_H-M   'P 1'
#
loop_
_entity.id
_entity.type
_entity.pdbx_description
1 polymer ?
#
loop_
_entity_poly.entity_id
_entity_poly.type
_entity_poly.pdbx_seq_one_letter_code
_entity_poly.pdbx_strand_id
1 'polypeptide(L)'
;MKVQEFDRSSILDVWLDGFVSGLSTAAKNFTECSAEQADEFAHMVALSITNDPAVMETVRREVFERLTGMIDANPATKEMKLNISKGSGA
;
A
#
# COMPACT_ATOMS: atom_id res chain seq x y z
N MET A 1 12.87 19.08 -21.84
CA MET A 1 12.41 17.90 -21.07
C MET A 1 11.01 18.22 -20.56
N LYS A 2 9.96 17.62 -21.14
CA LYS A 2 8.60 17.81 -20.64
C LYS A 2 8.42 16.88 -19.44
N VAL A 3 8.24 17.45 -18.25
CA VAL A 3 7.80 16.68 -17.07
C VAL A 3 6.39 16.21 -17.41
N GLN A 4 6.20 14.90 -17.57
CA GLN A 4 4.85 14.36 -17.68
C GLN A 4 4.18 14.52 -16.31
N GLU A 5 2.98 15.10 -16.29
CA GLU A 5 2.14 15.07 -15.09
C GLU A 5 1.91 13.60 -14.75
N PHE A 6 2.50 13.15 -13.64
CA PHE A 6 2.33 11.79 -13.16
C PHE A 6 0.90 11.64 -12.66
N ASP A 7 0.08 10.87 -13.37
CA ASP A 7 -1.27 10.56 -12.93
C ASP A 7 -1.21 9.76 -11.62
N ARG A 8 -2.10 10.10 -10.68
CA ARG A 8 -2.19 9.46 -9.37
C ARG A 8 -2.53 7.98 -9.48
N SER A 9 -3.19 7.58 -10.56
CA SER A 9 -3.49 6.18 -10.89
C SER A 9 -2.20 5.39 -11.15
N SER A 10 -1.28 5.92 -11.97
CA SER A 10 -0.03 5.25 -12.33
C SER A 10 0.90 5.05 -11.14
N ILE A 11 0.86 5.97 -10.16
CA ILE A 11 1.60 5.83 -8.90
C ILE A 11 1.12 4.62 -8.10
N LEU A 12 -0.20 4.45 -8.02
CA LEU A 12 -0.81 3.33 -7.32
C LEU A 12 -0.49 2.00 -8.01
N ASP A 13 -0.51 1.97 -9.35
CA ASP A 13 -0.20 0.76 -10.11
C ASP A 13 1.25 0.31 -9.88
N VAL A 14 2.21 1.24 -9.93
CA VAL A 14 3.62 0.95 -9.63
C VAL A 14 3.80 0.48 -8.19
N TRP A 15 3.08 1.09 -7.24
CA TRP A 15 3.15 0.65 -5.85
C TRP A 15 2.60 -0.76 -5.66
N LEU A 16 1.46 -1.09 -6.29
CA LEU A 16 0.84 -2.42 -6.20
C LEU A 16 1.73 -3.50 -6.83
N ASP A 17 2.39 -3.22 -7.96
CA ASP A 17 3.33 -4.13 -8.59
C ASP A 17 4.55 -4.44 -7.69
N GLY A 18 5.11 -3.39 -7.09
CA GLY A 18 6.18 -3.53 -6.09
C GLY A 18 5.74 -4.29 -4.84
N PHE A 19 4.50 -4.08 -4.39
CA PHE A 19 3.93 -4.78 -3.25
C PHE A 19 3.74 -6.28 -3.53
N VAL A 20 3.18 -6.64 -4.68
CA VAL A 20 2.97 -8.05 -5.09
C VAL A 20 4.31 -8.79 -5.22
N SER A 21 5.27 -8.21 -5.95
CA SER A 21 6.60 -8.82 -6.11
C SER A 21 7.34 -9.00 -4.78
N GLY A 22 7.19 -8.03 -3.86
CA GLY A 22 7.68 -8.12 -2.49
C GLY A 22 7.04 -9.24 -1.68
N LEU A 23 5.71 -9.40 -1.77
CA LEU A 23 4.99 -10.49 -1.12
C LEU A 23 5.40 -11.87 -1.64
N SER A 24 5.52 -12.06 -2.96
CA SER A 24 6.00 -13.31 -3.55
C SER A 24 7.41 -13.64 -3.02
N THR A 25 8.29 -12.64 -2.97
CA THR A 25 9.66 -12.82 -2.47
C THR A 25 9.67 -13.20 -0.98
N ALA A 26 8.87 -12.51 -0.17
CA ALA A 26 8.74 -12.79 1.25
C ALA A 26 8.18 -14.19 1.50
N ALA A 27 7.11 -14.57 0.80
CA ALA A 27 6.50 -15.89 0.93
C ALA A 27 7.52 -17.01 0.66
N LYS A 28 8.28 -16.92 -0.43
CA LYS A 28 9.34 -17.88 -0.75
C LYS A 28 10.40 -17.97 0.35
N ASN A 29 10.83 -16.83 0.88
CA ASN A 29 11.93 -16.79 1.84
C ASN A 29 11.54 -17.21 3.27
N PHE A 30 10.29 -17.00 3.68
CA PHE A 30 9.85 -17.26 5.06
C PHE A 30 9.11 -18.58 5.24
N THR A 31 8.57 -19.17 4.17
CA THR A 31 7.72 -20.36 4.27
C THR A 31 8.25 -21.56 3.49
N GLU A 32 9.37 -21.39 2.77
CA GLU A 32 9.97 -22.42 1.90
C GLU A 32 8.97 -23.03 0.87
N CYS A 33 7.91 -22.28 0.53
CA CYS A 33 6.90 -22.71 -0.43
C CYS A 33 7.42 -22.65 -1.88
N SER A 34 6.68 -23.30 -2.79
CA SER A 34 7.01 -23.24 -4.22
C SER A 34 6.82 -21.82 -4.78
N ALA A 35 7.44 -21.54 -5.93
CA ALA A 35 7.27 -20.23 -6.58
C ALA A 35 5.80 -19.98 -6.94
N GLU A 36 5.10 -21.01 -7.42
CA GLU A 36 3.69 -20.94 -7.78
C GLU A 36 2.81 -20.63 -6.57
N GLN A 37 3.09 -21.25 -5.42
CA GLN A 37 2.36 -20.99 -4.17
C GLN A 37 2.59 -19.57 -3.65
N ALA A 38 3.83 -19.08 -3.75
CA ALA A 38 4.17 -17.72 -3.36
C ALA A 38 3.47 -16.67 -4.24
N ASP A 39 3.42 -16.90 -5.55
CA ASP A 39 2.75 -16.01 -6.50
C ASP A 39 1.23 -16.04 -6.32
N GLU A 40 0.64 -17.22 -6.08
CA GLU A 40 -0.78 -17.36 -5.76
C GLU A 40 -1.12 -16.60 -4.48
N PHE A 41 -0.31 -16.73 -3.43
CA PHE A 41 -0.47 -15.98 -2.19
C PHE A 41 -0.42 -14.46 -2.42
N ALA A 42 0.61 -13.97 -3.12
CA ALA A 42 0.77 -12.56 -3.39
C ALA A 42 -0.41 -12.00 -4.21
N HIS A 43 -0.88 -12.77 -5.19
CA HIS A 43 -2.04 -12.42 -6.00
C HIS A 43 -3.34 -12.36 -5.18
N MET A 44 -3.59 -13.36 -4.31
CA MET A 44 -4.76 -13.38 -3.43
C MET A 44 -4.79 -12.18 -2.48
N VAL A 45 -3.65 -11.81 -1.91
CA VAL A 45 -3.56 -10.64 -1.03
C VAL A 45 -3.82 -9.35 -1.80
N ALA A 46 -3.21 -9.18 -2.98
CA ALA A 46 -3.45 -8.01 -3.81
C ALA A 46 -4.91 -7.89 -4.26
N LEU A 47 -5.54 -9.00 -4.66
CA LEU A 47 -6.96 -9.04 -4.99
C LEU A 47 -7.85 -8.65 -3.80
N SER A 48 -7.49 -9.11 -2.60
CA SER A 48 -8.23 -8.75 -1.38
C SER A 48 -8.13 -7.26 -1.06
N ILE A 49 -6.94 -6.67 -1.27
CA ILE A 49 -6.71 -5.23 -1.09
C ILE A 49 -7.48 -4.43 -2.13
N THR A 50 -7.38 -4.78 -3.41
CA THR A 50 -7.99 -4.01 -4.51
C THR A 50 -9.52 -4.09 -4.53
N ASN A 51 -10.09 -5.18 -4.00
CA ASN A 51 -11.54 -5.34 -3.86
C ASN A 51 -12.14 -4.61 -2.66
N ASP A 52 -11.32 -4.12 -1.72
CA ASP A 52 -11.78 -3.33 -0.57
C ASP A 52 -11.57 -1.82 -0.82
N PRO A 53 -12.64 -1.04 -1.07
CA PRO A 53 -12.51 0.40 -1.33
C PRO A 53 -11.91 1.20 -0.17
N ALA A 54 -12.13 0.78 1.09
CA ALA A 54 -11.63 1.49 2.27
C ALA A 54 -10.11 1.27 2.45
N VAL A 55 -9.65 0.04 2.17
CA VAL A 55 -8.22 -0.27 2.14
C VAL A 55 -7.55 0.49 0.99
N MET A 56 -8.13 0.47 -0.21
CA MET A 56 -7.58 1.19 -1.36
C MET A 56 -7.51 2.70 -1.16
N GLU A 57 -8.47 3.30 -0.46
CA GLU A 57 -8.41 4.72 -0.08
C GLU A 57 -7.28 5.01 0.92
N THR A 58 -7.08 4.11 1.89
CA THR A 58 -5.97 4.22 2.83
C THR A 58 -4.62 4.10 2.13
N VAL A 59 -4.47 3.12 1.24
CA VAL A 59 -3.26 2.93 0.43
C VAL A 59 -3.00 4.17 -0.44
N ARG A 60 -4.01 4.66 -1.16
CA ARG A 60 -3.92 5.87 -2.00
C ARG A 60 -3.42 7.06 -1.21
N ARG A 61 -4.01 7.31 -0.04
CA ARG A 61 -3.59 8.40 0.84
C ARG A 61 -2.14 8.21 1.29
N GLU A 62 -1.79 7.05 1.86
CA GLU A 62 -0.45 6.83 2.41
C GLU A 62 0.65 6.87 1.34
N VAL A 63 0.40 6.28 0.18
CA VAL A 63 1.35 6.27 -0.94
C VAL A 63 1.55 7.70 -1.44
N PHE A 64 0.47 8.46 -1.62
CA PHE A 64 0.55 9.85 -2.05
C PHE A 64 1.28 10.73 -1.03
N GLU A 65 0.93 10.62 0.26
CA GLU A 65 1.59 11.35 1.34
C GLU A 65 3.10 11.05 1.39
N ARG A 66 3.50 9.78 1.24
CA ARG A 66 4.91 9.39 1.27
C ARG A 66 5.69 9.89 0.07
N LEU A 67 5.10 9.87 -1.12
CA LEU A 67 5.80 10.24 -2.36
C LEU A 67 5.87 11.75 -2.57
N THR A 68 4.85 12.49 -2.11
CA THR A 68 4.79 13.94 -2.31
C THR A 68 5.21 14.74 -1.08
N GLY A 69 5.23 14.11 0.11
CA GLY A 69 5.39 14.80 1.38
C GLY A 69 4.22 15.69 1.77
N MET A 70 3.17 15.77 0.93
CA MET A 70 1.97 16.56 1.18
C MET A 70 0.98 15.70 1.97
N ILE A 71 0.61 16.15 3.17
CA ILE A 71 -0.48 15.52 3.92
C ILE A 71 -1.77 15.79 3.15
N ASP A 72 -2.54 14.73 2.85
CA ASP A 72 -3.86 14.92 2.28
C ASP A 72 -4.73 15.64 3.30
N ALA A 73 -5.15 16.86 2.97
CA ALA A 73 -5.79 17.79 3.90
C ALA A 73 -7.25 17.40 4.20
N ASN A 74 -7.70 16.21 3.83
CA ASN A 74 -9.02 15.70 4.18
C ASN A 74 -9.14 15.55 5.72
N PRO A 75 -9.99 16.34 6.39
CA PRO A 75 -10.10 16.33 7.84
C PRO A 75 -10.65 15.02 8.40
N ALA A 76 -11.39 14.22 7.61
CA ALA A 76 -11.93 12.93 8.03
C ALA A 76 -10.84 11.89 8.37
N THR A 77 -9.64 12.04 7.80
CA THR A 77 -8.52 11.10 7.98
C THR A 77 -7.51 11.55 9.04
N LYS A 78 -7.62 12.80 9.52
CA LYS A 78 -6.73 13.36 10.54
C LYS A 78 -7.00 12.77 11.93
N GLU A 79 -8.23 12.38 12.21
CA GLU A 79 -8.62 11.85 13.53
C GLU A 79 -8.12 10.42 13.80
N MET A 80 -7.83 9.64 12.75
CA MET A 80 -7.38 8.25 12.92
C MET A 80 -5.91 8.15 13.37
N LYS A 81 -5.05 9.13 13.01
CA LYS A 81 -3.62 9.15 13.40
C LYS A 81 -3.39 9.59 14.85
N LEU A 82 -4.33 10.29 15.49
CA LEU A 82 -4.17 10.81 16.86
C LEU A 82 -4.42 9.77 17.96
N ASN A 83 -5.07 8.65 17.64
CA ASN A 83 -5.42 7.62 18.63
C ASN A 83 -4.37 6.50 18.77
N ILE A 84 -3.42 6.37 17.85
CA ILE A 84 -2.37 5.34 17.91
C ILE A 84 -1.16 5.83 18.73
N SER A 85 -0.95 7.14 18.87
CA SER A 85 0.21 7.69 19.58
C SER A 85 -0.01 7.92 21.09
N LYS A 86 -1.23 7.73 21.62
CA LYS A 86 -1.54 7.96 23.05
C LYS A 86 -1.61 6.69 23.90
N GLY A 87 -1.24 5.52 23.34
CA GLY A 87 -1.33 4.22 24.02
C GLY A 87 0.00 3.62 24.50
N SER A 88 1.08 4.39 24.60
CA SER A 88 2.35 3.92 25.17
C SER A 88 2.85 4.91 26.23
N GLY A 89 2.20 4.88 27.39
CA GLY A 89 2.71 5.45 28.63
C GLY A 89 2.38 4.46 29.74
N ALA A 90 3.41 3.77 30.23
CA ALA A 90 3.38 3.06 31.50
C ALA A 90 3.13 4.04 32.66
#